data_AF-A0A5R2N2N4-F1
#
_entry.id   AF-A0A5R2N2N4-F1
#
_cell.length_a   1.000
_cell.length_b   1.000
_cell.length_c   1.000
_cell.angle_alpha   90.00
_cell.angle_beta   90.00
_cell.angle_gamma   90.00
#
_symmetry.space_group_name_H-M   'P 1'
#
loop_
_entity.id
_entity.type
_entity.pdbx_description
1 polymer ?
#
loop_
_entity_poly.entity_id
_entity_poly.type
_entity_poly.pdbx_seq_one_letter_code
_entity_poly.pdbx_strand_id
1 'polypeptide(L)'
;MVHLARVALSGRPQDVMTLLHRFAKGYRDNAPAMARSLADLLREAPTRASPLRRQTEAVLPVDGDTRFHLLRIEEHPVLDHEPVYSRVVKGALDTLVAERKGIENLHKAGLEPTRTVLFTGAPGVGKTLGARWLARELNRPLLILDL
;
A
#
# COMPACT_ATOMS: atom_id res chain seq x y z
N MET A 1 -26.35 13.79 -8.36
CA MET A 1 -25.92 13.91 -9.78
C MET A 1 -24.76 14.89 -9.98
N VAL A 2 -24.86 16.15 -9.56
CA VAL A 2 -23.78 17.16 -9.74
C VAL A 2 -22.44 16.74 -9.09
N HIS A 3 -22.49 16.11 -7.90
CA HIS A 3 -21.28 15.63 -7.22
C HIS A 3 -20.60 14.46 -7.95
N LEU A 4 -21.37 13.56 -8.55
CA LEU A 4 -20.85 12.46 -9.37
C LEU A 4 -20.17 12.98 -10.63
N ALA A 5 -20.78 13.96 -11.31
CA ALA A 5 -20.17 14.60 -12.48
C ALA A 5 -18.86 15.32 -12.12
N ARG A 6 -18.81 16.01 -10.97
CA ARG A 6 -17.59 16.67 -10.48
C ARG A 6 -16.45 15.66 -10.20
N VAL A 7 -16.76 14.53 -9.57
CA VAL A 7 -15.78 13.48 -9.28
C VAL A 7 -15.37 12.71 -10.55
N ALA A 8 -16.29 12.52 -11.50
CA ALA A 8 -15.95 11.91 -12.79
C ALA A 8 -15.00 12.80 -13.62
N LEU A 9 -15.21 14.12 -13.60
CA LEU A 9 -14.37 15.09 -14.29
C LEU A 9 -13.02 15.33 -13.59
N SER A 10 -12.82 14.86 -12.35
CA SER A 10 -11.53 14.97 -11.65
C SER A 10 -10.49 13.95 -12.12
N GLY A 11 -10.87 13.02 -13.00
CA GLY A 11 -9.97 12.03 -13.61
C GLY A 11 -9.56 10.88 -12.69
N ARG A 12 -10.20 10.72 -11.53
CA ARG A 12 -9.90 9.66 -10.56
C ARG A 12 -10.98 8.57 -10.59
N PRO A 13 -10.78 7.46 -11.31
CA PRO A 13 -11.83 6.44 -11.49
C PRO A 13 -12.21 5.73 -10.18
N GLN A 14 -11.29 5.62 -9.22
CA GLN A 14 -11.54 4.99 -7.91
C GLN A 14 -12.53 5.79 -7.05
N ASP A 15 -12.47 7.13 -7.12
CA ASP A 15 -13.35 8.02 -6.37
C ASP A 15 -14.79 7.93 -6.93
N VAL A 16 -14.92 7.76 -8.25
CA VAL A 16 -16.21 7.52 -8.92
C VAL A 16 -16.81 6.20 -8.47
N MET A 17 -16.03 5.12 -8.46
CA MET A 17 -16.52 3.80 -8.02
C MET A 17 -16.95 3.81 -6.55
N THR A 18 -16.20 4.47 -5.68
CA THR A 18 -16.54 4.63 -4.25
C THR A 18 -17.88 5.36 -4.06
N LEU A 19 -18.08 6.44 -4.82
CA LEU A 19 -19.33 7.21 -4.77
C LEU A 19 -20.52 6.40 -5.30
N LEU A 20 -20.34 5.62 -6.36
CA LEU A 20 -21.36 4.72 -6.90
C LEU A 20 -21.70 3.57 -5.94
N HIS A 21 -20.72 2.99 -5.24
CA HIS A 21 -20.96 2.00 -4.19
C HIS A 21 -21.79 2.58 -3.02
N ARG A 22 -21.51 3.82 -2.63
CA ARG A 22 -22.28 4.51 -1.59
C ARG A 22 -23.73 4.73 -2.02
N PHE A 23 -23.96 5.11 -3.26
CA PHE A 23 -25.32 5.21 -3.81
C PHE A 23 -26.00 3.85 -3.89
N ALA A 24 -25.35 2.81 -4.40
CA ALA A 24 -25.93 1.47 -4.43
C ALA A 24 -26.32 0.97 -3.03
N LYS A 25 -25.53 1.28 -1.99
CA LYS A 25 -25.86 0.93 -0.60
C LYS A 25 -27.03 1.77 -0.07
N GLY A 26 -27.03 3.09 -0.29
CA GLY A 26 -28.04 4.01 0.22
C GLY A 26 -29.41 3.91 -0.47
N TYR A 27 -29.47 3.42 -1.70
CA TYR A 27 -30.71 3.23 -2.45
C TYR A 27 -31.30 1.82 -2.35
N ARG A 28 -30.76 0.93 -1.50
CA ARG A 28 -31.27 -0.43 -1.33
C ARG A 28 -32.75 -0.46 -0.93
N ASP A 29 -33.16 0.42 -0.02
CA ASP A 29 -34.51 0.41 0.54
C ASP A 29 -35.49 1.24 -0.31
N ASN A 30 -35.00 2.32 -0.94
CA ASN A 30 -35.84 3.27 -1.68
C ASN A 30 -35.94 2.97 -3.19
N ALA A 31 -34.94 2.32 -3.79
CA ALA A 31 -34.91 2.02 -5.22
C ALA A 31 -34.11 0.72 -5.50
N PRO A 32 -34.63 -0.45 -5.06
CA PRO A 32 -33.89 -1.72 -5.09
C PRO A 32 -33.47 -2.16 -6.49
N ALA A 33 -34.29 -1.91 -7.52
CA ALA A 33 -33.96 -2.23 -8.92
C ALA A 33 -32.75 -1.42 -9.44
N MET A 34 -32.68 -0.14 -9.08
CA MET A 34 -31.56 0.73 -9.43
C MET A 34 -30.29 0.34 -8.66
N ALA A 35 -30.41 0.04 -7.36
CA ALA A 35 -29.30 -0.42 -6.53
C ALA A 35 -28.68 -1.72 -7.08
N ARG A 36 -29.53 -2.65 -7.52
CA ARG A 36 -29.09 -3.92 -8.13
C ARG A 36 -28.38 -3.68 -9.46
N SER A 37 -28.98 -2.87 -10.35
CA SER A 37 -28.37 -2.53 -11.64
C SER A 37 -27.02 -1.81 -11.47
N LEU A 38 -26.89 -0.90 -10.50
CA LEU A 38 -25.62 -0.25 -10.17
C LEU A 38 -24.57 -1.22 -9.64
N ALA A 39 -24.98 -2.16 -8.78
CA ALA A 39 -24.09 -3.18 -8.24
C ALA A 39 -23.61 -4.17 -9.32
N ASP A 40 -24.48 -4.50 -10.27
CA ASP A 40 -24.15 -5.37 -11.41
C ASP A 40 -23.19 -4.65 -12.37
N LEU A 41 -23.45 -3.39 -12.71
CA LEU A 41 -22.53 -2.57 -13.50
C LEU A 41 -21.16 -2.39 -12.83
N LEU A 42 -21.09 -2.23 -11.50
CA LEU A 42 -19.82 -2.14 -10.77
C LEU A 42 -19.06 -3.47 -10.73
N ARG A 43 -19.77 -4.61 -10.85
CA ARG A 43 -19.17 -5.95 -10.92
C ARG A 43 -18.64 -6.26 -12.32
N GLU A 44 -19.34 -5.78 -13.35
CA GLU A 44 -18.97 -5.95 -14.76
C GLU A 44 -17.96 -4.92 -15.25
N ALA A 45 -17.86 -3.78 -14.56
CA ALA A 45 -16.84 -2.78 -14.86
C ALA A 45 -15.44 -3.41 -14.73
N PRO A 46 -14.62 -3.39 -15.79
CA PRO A 46 -13.29 -3.92 -15.73
C PRO A 46 -12.49 -3.03 -14.78
N THR A 47 -12.27 -3.50 -13.55
CA THR A 47 -11.13 -3.05 -12.78
C THR A 47 -9.92 -3.32 -13.66
N ARG A 48 -9.19 -2.28 -14.05
CA ARG A 48 -7.87 -2.41 -14.71
C ARG A 48 -6.82 -2.93 -13.71
N ALA A 49 -7.19 -3.98 -12.99
CA ALA A 49 -6.39 -4.80 -12.12
C ALA A 49 -6.97 -6.20 -12.29
N SER A 50 -6.82 -6.78 -13.48
CA SER A 50 -7.03 -8.22 -13.63
C SER A 50 -5.79 -8.93 -13.09
N PRO A 51 -5.92 -9.64 -11.95
CA PRO A 51 -4.86 -10.35 -11.28
C PRO A 51 -4.86 -11.78 -11.79
N LEU A 52 -4.00 -12.10 -12.76
CA LEU A 52 -3.84 -13.48 -13.20
C LEU A 52 -2.73 -14.18 -12.40
N ARG A 53 -3.20 -14.72 -11.26
CA ARG A 53 -3.03 -16.13 -10.88
C ARG A 53 -1.62 -16.62 -10.57
N ARG A 54 -1.21 -16.45 -9.31
CA ARG A 54 -0.52 -17.52 -8.57
C ARG A 54 -0.89 -17.48 -7.09
N GLN A 55 -1.94 -18.25 -6.78
CA GLN A 55 -2.18 -19.00 -5.54
C GLN A 55 -1.58 -18.39 -4.25
N THR A 56 -2.40 -17.65 -3.51
CA THR A 56 -2.95 -17.97 -2.17
C THR A 56 -3.43 -16.63 -1.60
N GLU A 57 -4.67 -16.24 -1.90
CA GLU A 57 -5.28 -15.03 -1.35
C GLU A 57 -5.46 -15.20 0.16
N ALA A 58 -4.49 -14.76 0.94
CA ALA A 58 -4.78 -14.31 2.30
C ALA A 58 -5.66 -13.07 2.14
N VAL A 59 -6.94 -13.20 2.47
CA VAL A 59 -7.90 -12.10 2.57
C VAL A 59 -7.26 -11.02 3.44
N LEU A 60 -6.80 -9.93 2.82
CA LEU A 60 -6.21 -8.82 3.55
C LEU A 60 -7.30 -8.24 4.48
N PRO A 61 -7.02 -8.05 5.77
CA PRO A 61 -8.02 -7.58 6.71
C PRO A 61 -8.45 -6.15 6.34
N VAL A 62 -9.76 -5.97 6.19
CA VAL A 62 -10.42 -4.69 5.92
C VAL A 62 -11.15 -4.23 7.17
N ASP A 63 -11.11 -2.93 7.46
CA ASP A 63 -11.83 -2.32 8.58
C ASP A 63 -13.36 -2.36 8.37
N GLY A 64 -14.09 -2.72 9.42
CA GLY A 64 -15.52 -3.03 9.42
C GLY A 64 -16.43 -1.84 9.13
N ASP A 65 -15.97 -0.61 9.40
CA ASP A 65 -16.82 0.59 9.29
C ASP A 65 -16.63 1.36 7.98
N THR A 66 -15.46 1.26 7.33
CA THR A 66 -15.15 2.16 6.19
C THR A 66 -14.43 1.53 4.99
N ARG A 67 -13.98 0.27 5.05
CA ARG A 67 -13.21 -0.39 3.97
C ARG A 67 -12.07 0.47 3.38
N PHE A 68 -11.43 1.33 4.20
CA PHE A 68 -10.16 1.93 3.81
C PHE A 68 -9.12 0.80 3.75
N HIS A 69 -8.32 0.77 2.68
CA HIS A 69 -7.18 -0.13 2.59
C HIS A 69 -6.13 0.37 3.60
N LEU A 70 -6.14 -0.18 4.82
CA LEU A 70 -5.18 0.16 5.87
C LEU A 70 -3.75 -0.18 5.44
N LEU A 71 -3.61 -1.23 4.63
CA LEU A 71 -2.35 -1.71 4.12
C LEU A 71 -2.16 -1.30 2.66
N ARG A 72 -1.11 -0.53 2.39
CA ARG A 72 -0.60 -0.24 1.05
C ARG A 72 0.66 -1.08 0.82
N ILE A 73 0.69 -1.81 -0.30
CA ILE A 73 1.83 -2.65 -0.69
C ILE A 73 2.52 -2.03 -1.91
N GLU A 74 3.81 -1.73 -1.77
CA GLU A 74 4.68 -1.35 -2.89
C GLU A 74 5.60 -2.54 -3.21
N GLU A 75 5.24 -3.37 -4.20
CA GLU A 75 5.99 -4.59 -4.58
C GLU A 75 7.44 -4.30 -5.00
N HIS A 76 7.62 -3.21 -5.75
CA HIS A 76 8.91 -2.74 -6.23
C HIS A 76 9.05 -1.26 -5.87
N PRO A 77 9.59 -0.95 -4.68
CA PRO A 77 9.77 0.42 -4.24
C PRO A 77 10.78 1.15 -5.16
N VAL A 78 10.28 2.09 -5.96
CA VAL A 78 11.10 2.96 -6.82
C VAL A 78 11.37 4.28 -6.10
N LEU A 79 12.60 4.77 -6.22
CA LEU A 79 12.99 6.08 -5.71
C LEU A 79 13.16 7.02 -6.91
N ASP A 80 12.44 8.14 -6.91
CA ASP A 80 12.56 9.16 -7.95
C ASP A 80 13.95 9.83 -7.94
N HIS A 81 14.55 9.93 -6.74
CA HIS A 81 15.85 10.53 -6.52
C HIS A 81 16.62 9.71 -5.48
N GLU A 82 17.93 9.60 -5.66
CA GLU A 82 18.77 8.90 -4.68
C GLU A 82 18.90 9.74 -3.40
N PRO A 83 18.56 9.19 -2.23
CA PRO A 83 18.66 9.92 -0.98
C PRO A 83 20.12 10.16 -0.58
N VAL A 84 20.41 11.39 -0.15
CA VAL A 84 21.72 11.75 0.41
C VAL A 84 21.65 11.66 1.93
N TYR A 85 22.26 10.62 2.48
CA TYR A 85 22.36 10.42 3.94
C TYR A 85 23.68 10.95 4.50
N SER A 86 23.67 11.36 5.76
CA SER A 86 24.92 11.61 6.50
C SER A 86 25.71 10.31 6.65
N ARG A 87 27.03 10.41 6.87
CA ARG A 87 27.89 9.22 7.04
C ARG A 87 27.39 8.27 8.14
N VAL A 88 26.88 8.83 9.23
CA VAL A 88 26.35 8.07 10.37
C VAL A 88 25.11 7.27 9.95
N VAL A 89 24.14 7.93 9.31
CA VAL A 89 22.88 7.29 8.88
C VAL A 89 23.15 6.27 7.78
N LYS A 90 24.00 6.61 6.82
CA LYS A 90 24.37 5.71 5.74
C LYS A 90 25.05 4.45 6.27
N GLY A 91 26.02 4.60 7.19
CA GLY A 91 26.70 3.45 7.80
C GLY A 91 25.73 2.51 8.51
N ALA A 92 24.78 3.04 9.29
CA ALA A 92 23.76 2.23 9.94
C ALA A 92 22.85 1.49 8.94
N LEU A 93 22.43 2.17 7.86
CA LEU A 93 21.62 1.55 6.80
C LEU A 93 22.38 0.46 6.03
N ASP A 94 23.66 0.69 5.72
CA ASP A 94 24.52 -0.26 5.02
C ASP A 94 24.74 -1.52 5.88
N THR A 95 24.96 -1.38 7.20
CA THR A 95 24.97 -2.49 8.16
C THR A 95 23.64 -3.24 8.15
N LEU A 96 22.52 -2.49 8.16
CA LEU A 96 21.15 -2.92 7.83
C LEU A 96 21.09 -4.00 6.75
N VAL A 97 21.52 -3.56 5.57
CA VAL A 97 21.46 -4.32 4.33
C VAL A 97 22.39 -5.52 4.39
N ALA A 98 23.60 -5.35 4.93
CA ALA A 98 24.59 -6.42 5.04
C ALA A 98 24.11 -7.55 5.95
N GLU A 99 23.59 -7.23 7.14
CA GLU A 99 23.03 -8.22 8.07
C GLU A 99 21.92 -9.04 7.41
N ARG A 100 21.01 -8.35 6.72
CA ARG A 100 19.85 -9.01 6.13
C ARG A 100 20.22 -9.91 4.94
N LYS A 101 21.26 -9.53 4.16
CA LYS A 101 21.81 -10.36 3.08
C LYS A 101 22.62 -11.54 3.62
N GLY A 102 23.23 -11.39 4.80
CA GLY A 102 24.10 -12.38 5.45
C GLY A 102 23.43 -13.22 6.55
N ILE A 103 22.10 -13.33 6.58
CA ILE A 103 21.34 -13.94 7.69
C ILE A 103 21.83 -15.36 8.07
N GLU A 104 22.16 -16.18 7.07
CA GLU A 104 22.66 -17.55 7.29
C GLU A 104 24.00 -17.57 8.04
N ASN A 105 24.87 -16.60 7.76
CA ASN A 105 26.17 -16.52 8.42
C ASN A 105 26.03 -16.02 9.86
N LEU A 106 25.10 -15.09 10.10
CA LEU A 106 24.76 -14.64 11.45
C LEU A 106 24.23 -15.80 12.29
N HIS A 107 23.27 -16.56 11.76
CA HIS A 107 22.71 -17.71 12.45
C HIS A 107 23.76 -18.79 12.75
N LYS A 108 24.66 -19.08 11.80
CA LYS A 108 25.79 -20.02 12.03
C LYS A 108 26.74 -19.55 13.14
N ALA A 109 26.88 -18.24 13.32
CA ALA A 109 27.65 -17.64 14.40
C ALA A 109 26.86 -17.50 15.71
N GLY A 110 25.59 -17.93 15.76
CA GLY A 110 24.72 -17.80 16.93
C GLY A 110 24.19 -16.37 17.15
N LEU A 111 24.21 -15.52 16.12
CA LEU A 111 23.76 -14.14 16.16
C LEU A 111 22.40 -13.99 15.45
N GLU A 112 21.53 -13.17 16.02
CA GLU A 112 20.25 -12.80 15.43
C GLU A 112 20.37 -11.47 14.68
N PRO A 113 19.87 -11.35 13.44
CA PRO A 113 19.89 -10.09 12.69
C PRO A 113 18.94 -9.06 13.29
N THR A 114 19.15 -7.78 12.96
CA THR A 114 18.23 -6.72 13.39
C THR A 114 16.83 -6.93 12.79
N ARG A 115 15.81 -6.92 13.66
CA ARG A 115 14.40 -7.19 13.29
C ARG A 115 13.57 -5.92 13.12
N THR A 116 13.87 -4.88 13.90
CA THR A 116 13.07 -3.65 13.96
C THR A 116 14.00 -2.45 13.99
N VAL A 117 13.66 -1.43 13.19
CA VAL A 117 14.37 -0.15 13.13
C VAL A 117 13.36 0.97 13.28
N LEU A 118 13.68 1.96 14.10
CA LEU A 118 12.87 3.16 14.29
C LEU A 118 13.60 4.38 13.70
N PHE A 119 12.97 5.03 12.73
CA PHE A 119 13.46 6.31 12.21
C PHE A 119 12.98 7.45 13.09
N THR A 120 13.90 8.28 13.60
CA THR A 120 13.58 9.42 14.48
C THR A 120 13.92 10.76 13.81
N GLY A 121 13.36 11.87 14.31
CA GLY A 121 13.65 13.25 13.87
C GLY A 121 12.40 14.05 13.47
N ALA A 122 12.60 15.28 12.97
CA ALA A 122 11.52 16.17 12.51
C ALA A 122 10.71 15.59 11.32
N PRO A 123 9.49 16.08 11.04
CA PRO A 123 8.77 15.76 9.81
C PRO A 123 9.56 16.23 8.57
N GLY A 124 9.48 15.49 7.46
CA GLY A 124 10.11 15.87 6.19
C GLY A 124 11.58 15.48 6.01
N VAL A 125 12.26 14.91 7.03
CA VAL A 125 13.69 14.52 6.95
C VAL A 125 13.96 13.23 6.17
N GLY A 126 12.99 12.72 5.41
CA GLY A 126 13.18 11.54 4.56
C GLY A 126 13.06 10.18 5.27
N LYS A 127 12.35 10.05 6.40
CA LYS A 127 12.13 8.75 7.07
C LYS A 127 11.45 7.71 6.17
N THR A 128 10.36 8.11 5.52
CA THR A 128 9.64 7.26 4.55
C THR A 128 10.51 6.94 3.34
N LEU A 129 11.35 7.89 2.92
CA LEU A 129 12.33 7.69 1.85
C LEU A 129 13.38 6.64 2.25
N GLY A 130 13.83 6.66 3.51
CA GLY A 130 14.72 5.66 4.11
C GLY A 130 14.13 4.25 4.14
N ALA A 131 12.87 4.13 4.57
CA ALA A 131 12.17 2.85 4.54
C ALA A 131 12.05 2.29 3.11
N ARG A 132 11.70 3.15 2.14
CA ARG A 132 11.62 2.78 0.72
C ARG A 132 12.97 2.39 0.14
N TRP A 133 14.02 3.14 0.46
CA TRP A 133 15.39 2.82 0.07
C TRP A 133 15.82 1.44 0.60
N LEU A 134 15.57 1.16 1.87
CA LEU A 134 15.93 -0.13 2.47
C LEU A 134 15.20 -1.29 1.80
N ALA A 135 13.91 -1.15 1.52
CA ALA A 135 13.14 -2.16 0.82
C ALA A 135 13.67 -2.41 -0.61
N ARG A 136 14.08 -1.35 -1.32
CA ARG A 136 14.73 -1.44 -2.65
C ARG A 136 16.05 -2.21 -2.57
N GLU A 137 16.95 -1.84 -1.65
CA GLU A 137 18.28 -2.47 -1.51
C GLU A 137 18.23 -3.95 -1.09
N LEU A 138 17.15 -4.34 -0.41
CA LEU A 138 16.86 -5.71 -0.01
C LEU A 138 16.06 -6.49 -1.06
N ASN A 139 15.61 -5.83 -2.13
CA ASN A 139 14.71 -6.37 -3.14
C ASN A 139 13.47 -7.02 -2.51
N ARG A 140 12.79 -6.29 -1.61
CA ARG A 140 11.59 -6.73 -0.90
C ARG A 140 10.45 -5.74 -1.09
N PRO A 141 9.18 -6.22 -1.04
CA PRO A 141 8.03 -5.34 -1.03
C PRO A 141 8.02 -4.47 0.22
N LEU A 142 7.58 -3.22 0.09
CA LEU A 142 7.36 -2.31 1.21
C LEU A 142 5.86 -2.32 1.57
N LEU A 143 5.56 -2.72 2.81
CA LEU A 143 4.22 -2.69 3.37
C LEU A 143 4.08 -1.44 4.23
N ILE A 144 3.13 -0.58 3.91
CA ILE A 144 2.84 0.68 4.60
C ILE A 144 1.47 0.52 5.25
N LEU A 145 1.41 0.74 6.56
CA LEU A 145 0.18 0.75 7.33
C LEU A 145 -0.15 2.20 7.70
N ASP A 146 -1.25 2.73 7.16
CA ASP A 146 -1.76 4.05 7.53
C ASP A 146 -2.86 3.85 8.59
N LEU A 147 -2.55 4.23 9.85
CA LEU A 147 -3.44 4.17 11.02
C LEU A 147 -4.17 5.50 11.26
#